data_AF-A0A7Z9RXC6-F1
#
_entry.id   AF-A0A7Z9RXC6-F1
#
_cell.length_a   1.000
_cell.length_b   1.000
_cell.length_c   1.000
_cell.angle_alpha   90.00
_cell.angle_beta   90.00
_cell.angle_gamma   90.00
#
_symmetry.space_group_name_H-M   'P 1'
#
loop_
_entity.id
_entity.type
_entity.pdbx_description
1 polymer ?
#
loop_
_entity_poly.entity_id
_entity_poly.type
_entity_poly.pdbx_seq_one_letter_code
_entity_poly.pdbx_strand_id
1 'polypeptide(L)'
;MAERKDKRVEFHARSAEHKKQFEAILEETGQIKSEFFRACMDQLVSGGDDDDHAGIVVRDAKIARLEGEIEELSAALFTKDKALKMTRDELTGIRAEKFRGLTDIVHISMEVERVLESSVGLTRPDLLSLFEDSMHIENLVPMIQQVMHNLERRGKVLELDGGVIHWIP
;
A
#
# COMPACT_ATOMS: atom_id res chain seq x y z
N MET A 1 64.29 -27.82 -8.00
CA MET A 1 63.64 -26.60 -7.46
C MET A 1 63.90 -25.48 -8.46
N ALA A 2 62.98 -25.22 -9.39
CA ALA A 2 63.16 -24.18 -10.40
C ALA A 2 62.74 -22.82 -9.82
N GLU A 3 63.67 -21.86 -9.80
CA GLU A 3 63.40 -20.46 -9.45
C GLU A 3 62.27 -19.90 -10.31
N ARG A 4 61.14 -19.55 -9.69
CA ARG A 4 60.14 -18.68 -10.31
C ARG A 4 60.75 -17.29 -10.41
N LYS A 5 61.41 -17.01 -11.54
CA LYS A 5 61.78 -15.64 -11.91
C LYS A 5 60.50 -14.80 -11.95
N ASP A 6 60.47 -13.77 -11.11
CA ASP A 6 59.40 -12.78 -11.08
C ASP A 6 59.47 -11.98 -12.38
N LYS A 7 58.83 -12.51 -13.42
CA LYS A 7 58.79 -11.89 -14.75
C LYS A 7 57.83 -10.73 -14.65
N ARG A 8 58.39 -9.51 -14.53
CA ARG A 8 57.61 -8.27 -14.65
C ARG A 8 57.04 -8.20 -16.08
N VAL A 9 55.73 -8.39 -16.20
CA VAL A 9 55.03 -8.29 -17.48
C VAL A 9 54.74 -6.81 -17.73
N GLU A 10 55.51 -6.18 -18.61
CA GLU A 10 55.24 -4.81 -19.06
C GLU A 10 54.19 -4.81 -20.17
N PHE A 11 52.94 -4.61 -19.79
CA PHE A 11 51.81 -4.58 -20.71
C PHE A 11 51.77 -3.28 -21.53
N HIS A 12 51.74 -3.44 -22.85
CA HIS A 12 51.57 -2.33 -23.79
C HIS A 12 50.17 -2.43 -24.42
N ALA A 13 49.29 -1.49 -24.08
CA ALA A 13 47.97 -1.39 -24.69
C ALA A 13 48.09 -0.93 -26.15
N ARG A 14 47.16 -1.37 -27.00
CA ARG A 14 47.09 -0.96 -28.42
C ARG A 14 46.88 0.55 -28.60
N SER A 15 46.28 1.22 -27.61
CA SER A 15 46.11 2.67 -27.56
C SER A 15 46.09 3.17 -26.11
N ALA A 16 46.33 4.46 -25.92
CA ALA A 16 46.19 5.11 -24.62
C ALA A 16 44.74 5.05 -24.08
N GLU A 17 43.76 4.96 -24.98
CA GLU A 17 42.34 4.87 -24.67
C GLU A 17 41.97 3.48 -24.14
N HIS A 18 42.49 2.41 -24.76
CA HIS A 18 42.38 1.04 -24.22
C HIS A 18 43.05 0.89 -22.85
N LYS A 19 44.19 1.56 -22.63
CA LYS A 19 44.87 1.55 -21.34
C LYS A 19 43.99 2.15 -20.24
N LYS A 20 43.37 3.31 -20.52
CA LYS A 20 42.46 3.97 -19.58
C LYS A 20 41.21 3.12 -19.29
N GLN A 21 40.66 2.45 -20.30
CA GLN A 21 39.53 1.55 -20.11
C GLN A 21 39.88 0.38 -19.18
N PHE A 22 41.02 -0.29 -19.36
CA PHE A 22 41.45 -1.36 -18.45
C PHE A 22 41.73 -0.87 -17.03
N GLU A 23 42.33 0.32 -16.88
CA GLU A 23 42.57 0.92 -15.57
C GLU A 23 41.24 1.23 -14.86
N ALA A 24 40.25 1.77 -15.57
CA ALA A 24 38.91 2.01 -15.04
C ALA A 24 38.21 0.71 -14.63
N ILE A 25 38.30 -0.35 -15.43
CA ILE A 25 37.72 -1.67 -15.11
C ILE A 25 38.36 -2.25 -13.84
N LEU A 26 39.68 -2.14 -13.70
CA LEU A 26 40.38 -2.64 -12.52
C LEU A 26 40.00 -1.85 -11.25
N GLU A 27 39.79 -0.54 -11.36
CA GLU A 27 39.30 0.29 -10.25
C GLU A 27 37.85 -0.04 -9.89
N GLU A 28 36.97 -0.23 -10.89
CA GLU A 28 35.54 -0.50 -10.68
C GLU A 28 35.28 -1.92 -10.13
N THR A 29 36.04 -2.92 -10.61
CA THR A 29 35.81 -4.33 -10.26
C THR A 29 36.72 -4.85 -9.16
N GLY A 30 37.77 -4.10 -8.80
CA GLY A 30 38.74 -4.49 -7.78
C GLY A 30 39.58 -5.72 -8.13
N GLN A 31 39.57 -6.17 -9.39
CA GLN A 31 40.32 -7.34 -9.82
C GLN A 31 41.84 -7.13 -9.74
N ILE A 32 42.57 -8.21 -9.46
CA ILE A 32 44.02 -8.18 -9.47
C ILE A 32 44.51 -8.03 -10.91
N LYS A 33 45.26 -6.96 -11.16
CA LYS A 33 45.79 -6.60 -12.48
C LYS A 33 46.40 -7.77 -13.27
N SER A 34 47.21 -8.61 -12.61
CA SER A 34 47.85 -9.77 -13.26
C SER A 34 46.89 -10.87 -13.66
N GLU A 35 45.77 -11.03 -12.95
CA GLU A 35 44.76 -12.06 -13.24
C GLU A 35 43.85 -11.62 -14.37
N PHE A 36 43.39 -10.37 -14.33
CA PHE A 36 42.63 -9.73 -15.41
C PHE A 36 43.36 -9.84 -16.75
N PHE A 37 44.65 -9.48 -16.78
CA PHE A 37 45.42 -9.56 -18.03
C PHE A 37 45.71 -10.99 -18.49
N ARG A 38 45.86 -11.96 -17.57
CA ARG A 38 45.97 -13.37 -17.95
C ARG A 38 44.69 -13.85 -18.61
N ALA A 39 43.54 -13.53 -18.04
CA ALA A 39 42.24 -13.89 -18.60
C ALA A 39 42.00 -13.26 -19.99
N CYS A 40 42.34 -11.97 -20.17
CA CYS A 40 42.30 -11.32 -21.49
C CYS A 40 43.20 -12.02 -22.52
N MET A 41 44.40 -12.44 -22.11
CA MET A 41 45.36 -13.11 -23.00
C MET A 41 44.94 -14.55 -23.33
N ASP A 42 44.45 -15.30 -22.34
CA ASP A 42 43.96 -16.67 -22.52
C ASP A 42 42.79 -16.69 -23.52
N GLN A 43 41.90 -15.69 -23.44
CA GLN A 43 40.79 -15.53 -24.36
C GLN A 43 41.22 -15.16 -25.79
N LEU A 44 42.23 -14.28 -25.92
CA LEU A 44 42.81 -13.92 -27.21
C LEU A 44 43.48 -15.12 -27.89
N VAL A 45 44.14 -15.99 -27.10
CA VAL A 45 44.80 -17.20 -27.60
C VAL A 45 43.78 -18.30 -27.95
N SER A 46 42.67 -18.40 -27.22
CA SER A 46 41.63 -19.39 -27.50
C SER A 46 40.77 -19.07 -28.73
N GLY A 47 40.97 -17.92 -29.37
CA GLY A 47 40.19 -17.51 -30.55
C GLY A 47 38.71 -17.29 -30.25
N GLY A 48 38.38 -16.81 -29.04
CA GLY A 48 37.00 -16.57 -28.63
C GLY A 48 36.38 -15.42 -29.43
N ASP A 49 35.24 -15.69 -30.07
CA ASP A 49 34.48 -14.69 -30.82
C ASP A 49 33.70 -13.72 -29.91
N ASP A 50 33.63 -12.49 -30.39
CA ASP A 50 32.72 -11.37 -30.12
C ASP A 50 32.66 -10.67 -28.75
N ASP A 51 33.11 -11.26 -27.63
CA ASP A 51 33.06 -10.58 -26.33
C ASP A 51 34.42 -10.53 -25.60
N ASP A 52 35.19 -9.44 -25.77
CA ASP A 52 36.45 -9.21 -25.02
C ASP A 52 36.22 -9.36 -23.50
N HIS A 53 37.10 -10.08 -22.77
CA HIS A 53 37.01 -10.32 -21.32
C HIS A 53 36.66 -9.05 -20.52
N ALA A 54 37.26 -7.94 -20.91
CA ALA A 54 36.99 -6.62 -20.35
C ALA A 54 35.53 -6.19 -20.47
N GLY A 55 34.89 -6.46 -21.61
CA GLY A 55 33.47 -6.22 -21.83
C GLY A 55 32.57 -7.14 -21.01
N ILE A 56 33.00 -8.36 -20.69
CA ILE A 56 32.28 -9.28 -19.79
C ILE A 56 32.36 -8.74 -18.36
N VAL A 57 33.56 -8.39 -17.89
CA VAL A 57 33.80 -7.86 -16.54
C VAL A 57 32.99 -6.58 -16.28
N VAL A 58 32.90 -5.66 -17.25
CA VAL A 58 32.06 -4.45 -17.14
C VAL A 58 30.57 -4.79 -17.05
N ARG A 59 30.10 -5.77 -17.83
CA ARG A 59 28.70 -6.19 -17.80
C ARG A 59 28.34 -6.84 -16.48
N ASP A 60 29.20 -7.72 -15.98
CA ASP A 60 28.99 -8.40 -14.70
C ASP A 60 28.96 -7.41 -13.54
N ALA A 61 29.86 -6.43 -13.51
CA ALA A 61 29.84 -5.35 -12.52
C ALA A 61 28.54 -4.53 -12.59
N LYS A 62 28.08 -4.21 -13.81
CA LYS A 62 26.81 -3.50 -14.02
C LYS A 62 25.60 -4.34 -13.58
N ILE A 63 25.59 -5.64 -13.85
CA ILE A 63 24.54 -6.56 -13.41
C ILE A 63 24.49 -6.59 -11.89
N ALA A 64 25.62 -6.80 -11.22
CA ALA A 64 25.68 -6.84 -9.76
C ALA A 64 25.18 -5.53 -9.12
N ARG A 65 25.52 -4.37 -9.71
CA ARG A 65 25.01 -3.06 -9.25
C ARG A 65 23.49 -2.96 -9.42
N LEU A 66 22.97 -3.36 -10.58
CA LEU A 66 21.53 -3.30 -10.86
C LEU A 66 20.75 -4.29 -9.98
N GLU A 67 21.30 -5.47 -9.70
CA GLU A 67 20.70 -6.45 -8.79
C GLU A 67 20.61 -5.88 -7.36
N GLY A 68 21.65 -5.19 -6.88
CA GLY A 68 21.62 -4.48 -5.60
C GLY A 68 20.57 -3.37 -5.56
N GLU A 69 20.49 -2.53 -6.60
CA GLU A 69 19.46 -1.49 -6.70
C GLU A 69 18.03 -2.10 -6.73
N ILE A 70 17.84 -3.23 -7.43
CA ILE A 70 16.56 -3.94 -7.47
C ILE A 70 16.20 -4.47 -6.07
N GLU A 71 17.15 -5.02 -5.33
CA GLU A 71 16.92 -5.53 -3.98
C GLU A 71 16.51 -4.40 -3.02
N GLU A 72 17.23 -3.27 -3.04
CA GLU A 72 16.92 -2.08 -2.24
C GLU A 72 15.54 -1.51 -2.58
N LEU A 73 15.22 -1.35 -3.86
CA LEU A 73 13.93 -0.86 -4.32
C LEU A 73 12.80 -1.82 -3.95
N SER A 74 13.03 -3.13 -4.05
CA SER A 74 12.05 -4.15 -3.66
C SER A 74 11.76 -4.11 -2.17
N ALA A 75 12.78 -3.94 -1.32
CA ALA A 75 12.62 -3.80 0.12
C ALA A 75 11.87 -2.51 0.50
N ALA A 76 12.18 -1.41 -0.17
CA ALA A 76 11.49 -0.13 0.01
C ALA A 76 10.02 -0.20 -0.41
N LEU A 77 9.74 -0.85 -1.55
CA LEU A 77 8.38 -1.08 -2.05
C LEU A 77 7.57 -1.93 -1.08
N PHE A 78 8.12 -3.06 -0.62
CA PHE A 78 7.48 -3.94 0.36
C PHE A 78 7.09 -3.17 1.64
N THR A 79 7.98 -2.32 2.14
CA THR A 79 7.72 -1.49 3.31
C THR A 79 6.59 -0.49 3.07
N LYS A 80 6.58 0.17 1.90
CA LYS A 80 5.51 1.10 1.51
C LYS A 80 4.16 0.40 1.33
N ASP A 81 4.14 -0.78 0.73
CA ASP A 81 2.92 -1.57 0.55
C ASP A 81 2.33 -2.02 1.89
N LYS A 82 3.17 -2.42 2.84
CA LYS A 82 2.73 -2.74 4.21
C LYS A 82 2.09 -1.52 4.89
N ALA A 83 2.72 -0.35 4.79
CA ALA A 83 2.17 0.89 5.35
C ALA A 83 0.84 1.26 4.69
N LEU A 84 0.74 1.19 3.36
CA LEU A 84 -0.50 1.44 2.62
C LEU A 84 -1.62 0.49 3.02
N LYS A 85 -1.32 -0.79 3.26
CA LYS A 85 -2.30 -1.76 3.75
C LYS A 85 -2.82 -1.35 5.12
N MET A 86 -1.93 -1.02 6.07
CA MET A 86 -2.33 -0.56 7.40
C MET A 86 -3.23 0.67 7.34
N THR A 87 -2.87 1.68 6.55
CA THR A 87 -3.69 2.88 6.37
C THR A 87 -5.07 2.57 5.75
N ARG A 88 -5.15 1.63 4.80
CA ARG A 88 -6.44 1.20 4.23
C ARG A 88 -7.31 0.48 5.26
N ASP A 89 -6.72 -0.38 6.08
CA ASP A 89 -7.43 -1.11 7.13
C ASP A 89 -7.96 -0.13 8.18
N GLU A 90 -7.14 0.84 8.62
CA GLU A 90 -7.56 1.93 9.52
C GLU A 90 -8.69 2.77 8.93
N LEU A 91 -8.58 3.19 7.66
CA LEU A 91 -9.64 3.95 6.98
C LEU A 91 -10.94 3.15 6.90
N THR A 92 -10.84 1.84 6.69
CA THR A 92 -11.99 0.93 6.65
C THR A 92 -12.64 0.80 8.03
N GLY A 93 -11.84 0.69 9.09
CA GLY A 93 -12.32 0.71 10.48
C GLY A 93 -13.03 2.02 10.82
N ILE A 94 -12.41 3.17 10.52
CA ILE A 94 -13.00 4.50 10.73
C ILE A 94 -14.29 4.64 9.92
N ARG A 95 -14.34 4.13 8.68
CA ARG A 95 -15.55 4.17 7.87
C ARG A 95 -16.65 3.31 8.50
N ALA A 96 -16.33 2.09 8.92
CA ALA A 96 -17.30 1.24 9.59
C ALA A 96 -17.84 1.90 10.86
N GLU A 97 -16.98 2.51 11.67
CA GLU A 97 -17.39 3.19 12.92
C GLU A 97 -18.21 4.46 12.65
N LYS A 98 -17.71 5.38 11.81
CA LYS A 98 -18.40 6.65 11.54
C LYS A 98 -19.70 6.48 10.77
N PHE A 99 -19.75 5.53 9.84
CA PHE A 99 -20.94 5.32 9.02
C PHE A 99 -21.91 4.30 9.62
N ARG A 100 -21.51 3.49 10.61
CA ARG A 100 -22.46 2.65 11.37
C ARG A 100 -23.60 3.50 11.93
N GLY A 101 -23.30 4.60 12.61
CA GLY A 101 -24.34 5.49 13.15
C GLY A 101 -25.25 6.10 12.06
N LEU A 102 -24.75 6.29 10.84
CA LEU A 102 -25.56 6.73 9.69
C LEU A 102 -26.43 5.59 9.12
N THR A 103 -25.94 4.35 9.14
CA THR A 103 -26.75 3.18 8.77
C THR A 103 -27.85 2.95 9.80
N ASP A 104 -27.52 3.04 11.09
CA ASP A 104 -28.45 2.86 12.19
C ASP A 104 -29.55 3.94 12.17
N ILE A 105 -29.20 5.22 11.97
CA ILE A 105 -30.21 6.29 11.91
C ILE A 105 -31.12 6.17 10.69
N VAL A 106 -30.62 5.71 9.53
CA VAL A 106 -31.46 5.46 8.35
C VAL A 106 -32.42 4.30 8.62
N HIS A 107 -31.93 3.22 9.22
CA HIS A 107 -32.76 2.07 9.56
C HIS A 107 -33.85 2.46 10.57
N ILE A 108 -33.49 3.15 11.66
CA ILE A 108 -34.44 3.66 12.66
C ILE A 108 -35.45 4.61 12.01
N SER A 109 -35.02 5.51 11.12
CA SER A 109 -35.93 6.42 10.42
C SER A 109 -37.00 5.68 9.63
N MET A 110 -36.62 4.64 8.88
CA MET A 110 -37.57 3.83 8.11
C MET A 110 -38.54 3.06 8.99
N GLU A 111 -38.06 2.51 10.12
CA GLU A 111 -38.91 1.76 11.04
C GLU A 111 -39.89 2.67 11.79
N VAL A 112 -39.41 3.83 12.28
CA VAL A 112 -40.27 4.83 12.94
C VAL A 112 -41.35 5.33 12.00
N GLU A 113 -41.00 5.68 10.75
CA GLU A 113 -41.98 6.07 9.74
C GLU A 113 -43.02 4.95 9.53
N ARG A 114 -42.58 3.69 9.38
CA ARG A 114 -43.49 2.54 9.19
C ARG A 114 -44.44 2.29 10.37
N VAL A 115 -43.95 2.39 11.59
CA VAL A 115 -44.77 2.21 12.80
C VAL A 115 -45.80 3.34 12.89
N LEU A 116 -45.38 4.58 12.66
CA LEU A 116 -46.28 5.73 12.71
C LEU A 116 -47.35 5.67 11.62
N GLU A 117 -46.96 5.34 10.38
CA GLU A 117 -47.86 5.16 9.24
C GLU A 117 -48.94 4.09 9.49
N SER A 118 -48.58 3.01 10.17
CA SER A 118 -49.50 1.89 10.45
C SER A 118 -50.30 2.05 11.75
N SER A 119 -49.94 3.02 12.59
CA SER A 119 -50.61 3.29 13.86
C SER A 119 -51.77 4.27 13.72
N VAL A 120 -52.80 4.13 14.56
CA VAL A 120 -53.92 5.10 14.66
C VAL A 120 -53.60 6.20 15.68
N GLY A 121 -52.32 6.54 15.81
CA GLY A 121 -51.80 7.43 16.83
C GLY A 121 -51.19 6.68 18.02
N LEU A 122 -50.07 7.18 18.52
CA LEU A 122 -49.32 6.61 19.63
C LEU A 122 -48.55 7.68 20.38
N THR A 123 -48.20 7.45 21.64
CA THR A 123 -47.40 8.41 22.41
C THR A 123 -45.90 8.17 22.21
N ARG A 124 -45.05 9.17 22.51
CA ARG A 124 -43.59 8.99 22.48
C ARG A 124 -43.11 7.82 23.35
N PRO A 125 -43.60 7.64 24.60
CA PRO A 125 -43.26 6.46 25.41
C PRO A 125 -43.62 5.14 24.73
N ASP A 126 -44.81 5.03 24.11
CA ASP A 126 -45.22 3.82 23.41
C ASP A 126 -44.27 3.52 22.25
N LEU A 127 -43.92 4.54 21.46
CA LEU A 127 -42.95 4.42 20.38
C LEU A 127 -41.60 3.89 20.90
N LEU A 128 -41.06 4.50 21.96
CA LEU A 128 -39.77 4.09 22.52
C LEU A 128 -39.81 2.64 23.02
N SER A 129 -40.88 2.22 23.69
CA SER A 129 -41.02 0.85 24.18
C SER A 129 -41.00 -0.20 23.06
N LEU A 130 -41.62 0.09 21.90
CA LEU A 130 -41.62 -0.80 20.74
C LEU A 130 -40.21 -1.02 20.18
N PHE A 131 -39.33 -0.03 20.30
CA PHE A 131 -37.97 -0.07 19.78
C PHE A 131 -36.95 -0.56 20.81
N GLU A 132 -37.09 -0.22 22.09
CA GLU A 132 -36.18 -0.66 23.16
C GLU A 132 -36.17 -2.20 23.30
N ASP A 133 -37.32 -2.86 23.11
CA ASP A 133 -37.42 -4.32 23.19
C ASP A 133 -36.94 -5.04 21.92
N SER A 134 -36.92 -4.35 20.77
CA SER A 134 -36.67 -4.96 19.46
C SER A 134 -35.31 -4.64 18.84
N MET A 135 -34.66 -3.55 19.27
CA MET A 135 -33.43 -3.05 18.65
C MET A 135 -32.28 -2.91 19.64
N HIS A 136 -31.25 -3.73 19.48
CA HIS A 136 -30.00 -3.63 20.26
C HIS A 136 -29.04 -2.60 19.64
N ILE A 137 -29.52 -1.37 19.42
CA ILE A 137 -28.74 -0.26 18.86
C ILE A 137 -28.29 0.68 19.99
N GLU A 138 -27.00 1.00 20.04
CA GLU A 138 -26.48 2.00 20.96
C GLU A 138 -27.02 3.40 20.61
N ASN A 139 -27.39 4.18 21.63
CA ASN A 139 -27.97 5.53 21.46
C ASN A 139 -29.31 5.57 20.69
N LEU A 140 -30.09 4.48 20.74
CA LEU A 140 -31.41 4.37 20.12
C LEU A 140 -32.34 5.53 20.49
N VAL A 141 -32.48 5.87 21.78
CA VAL A 141 -33.40 6.92 22.25
C VAL A 141 -33.05 8.30 21.62
N PRO A 142 -31.80 8.80 21.68
CA PRO A 142 -31.41 10.01 20.96
C PRO A 142 -31.67 9.94 19.44
N MET A 143 -31.45 8.80 18.80
CA MET A 143 -31.71 8.64 17.36
C MET A 143 -33.20 8.75 17.03
N ILE A 144 -34.07 8.09 17.81
CA ILE A 144 -35.53 8.19 17.64
C ILE A 144 -35.98 9.64 17.85
N GLN A 145 -35.47 10.33 18.87
CA GLN A 145 -35.78 11.75 19.11
C GLN A 145 -35.38 12.63 17.91
N GLN A 146 -34.21 12.39 17.32
CA GLN A 146 -33.76 13.11 16.12
C GLN A 146 -34.65 12.84 14.90
N VAL A 147 -35.06 11.58 14.69
CA VAL A 147 -36.00 11.19 13.63
C VAL A 147 -37.35 11.89 13.83
N MET A 148 -37.91 11.84 15.04
CA MET A 148 -39.17 12.49 15.38
C MET A 148 -39.12 14.00 15.10
N HIS A 149 -38.06 14.68 15.52
CA HIS A 149 -37.87 16.10 15.24
C HIS A 149 -37.82 16.40 13.73
N ASN A 150 -37.17 15.53 12.95
CA ASN A 150 -37.12 15.68 11.49
C ASN A 150 -38.51 15.47 10.85
N LEU A 151 -39.29 14.51 11.33
CA LEU A 151 -40.65 14.26 10.84
C LEU A 151 -41.60 15.42 11.15
N GLU A 152 -41.52 15.98 12.36
CA GLU A 152 -42.28 17.18 12.77
C GLU A 152 -41.95 18.35 11.85
N ARG A 153 -40.65 18.61 11.61
CA ARG A 153 -40.20 19.67 10.70
C ARG A 153 -40.64 19.47 9.26
N ARG A 154 -40.80 18.23 8.81
CA ARG A 154 -41.32 17.88 7.48
C ARG A 154 -42.84 17.94 7.41
N GLY A 155 -43.53 18.16 8.53
CA GLY A 155 -45.00 18.13 8.60
C GLY A 155 -45.59 16.74 8.40
N LYS A 156 -44.79 15.67 8.63
CA LYS A 156 -45.22 14.28 8.50
C LYS A 156 -45.88 13.72 9.75
N VAL A 157 -45.70 14.39 10.89
CA VAL A 157 -46.36 14.05 12.13
C VAL A 157 -46.94 15.30 12.79
N LEU A 158 -48.04 15.11 13.50
CA LEU A 158 -48.66 16.12 14.35
C LEU A 158 -48.83 15.55 15.75
N GLU A 159 -48.37 16.28 16.77
CA GLU A 159 -48.62 15.95 18.18
C GLU A 159 -49.91 16.65 18.63
N LEU A 160 -50.90 15.86 19.05
CA LEU A 160 -52.20 16.31 19.53
C LEU A 160 -52.23 16.39 21.07
N ASP A 161 -53.31 16.96 21.61
CA ASP A 161 -53.55 17.05 23.06
C ASP A 161 -53.40 15.67 23.72
N GLY A 162 -52.57 15.61 24.77
CA GLY A 162 -52.22 14.37 25.45
C GLY A 162 -50.94 13.70 24.95
N GLY A 163 -50.21 14.30 24.00
CA GLY A 163 -48.92 13.81 23.52
C GLY A 163 -49.03 12.67 22.50
N VAL A 164 -50.20 12.54 21.87
CA VAL A 164 -50.46 11.52 20.85
C VAL A 164 -49.94 12.02 19.50
N ILE A 165 -49.05 11.26 18.90
CA ILE A 165 -48.44 11.52 17.60
C ILE A 165 -49.30 10.87 16.52
N HIS A 166 -49.76 11.66 15.55
CA HIS A 166 -50.45 11.17 14.35
C HIS A 166 -49.62 11.34 13.09
N TRP A 167 -49.64 10.34 12.23
CA TRP A 167 -49.04 10.41 10.89
C TRP A 167 -49.89 11.24 9.93
N ILE A 168 -49.21 12.06 9.12
CA ILE A 168 -49.80 12.88 8.06
C ILE A 168 -49.23 12.39 6.71
N PRO A 169 -50.09 11.87 5.80
CA PRO A 169 -49.68 11.34 4.49
C PRO A 169 -48.84 12.28 3.63
#